data_AF-O66171-F1
#
_entry.id   AF-O66171-F1
#
_cell.length_a   1.000
_cell.length_b   1.000
_cell.length_c   1.000
_cell.angle_alpha   90.00
_cell.angle_beta   90.00
_cell.angle_gamma   90.00
#
_symmetry.space_group_name_H-M   'P 1'
#
loop_
_entity.id
_entity.type
_entity.pdbx_description
1 polymer ?
#
loop_
_entity_poly.entity_id
_entity_poly.type
_entity_poly.pdbx_seq_one_letter_code
_entity_poly.pdbx_strand_id
1 'polypeptide(L)'
;MAEPGSNLARSRVHRALSRPNLLMGADRELVLLTGLAAVILIFVVLTWYAALFGVAIWLVAVAALRMMAKSDPLMRRVYLRHVSYRSHYRPTSTPWRKF
;
A
#
# COMPACT_ATOMS: atom_id res chain seq x y z
N MET A 1 6.80 34.69 27.46
CA MET A 1 8.03 34.29 28.18
C MET A 1 7.98 32.77 28.33
N ALA A 2 8.94 32.05 27.75
CA ALA A 2 9.01 30.60 27.86
C ALA A 2 9.84 30.22 29.10
N GLU A 3 9.30 29.35 29.95
CA GLU A 3 9.88 28.90 31.22
C GLU A 3 11.27 28.26 31.04
N PRO A 4 12.33 28.74 31.75
CA PRO A 4 13.68 28.20 31.66
C PRO A 4 13.80 26.93 32.52
N GLY A 5 13.29 25.80 32.04
CA GLY A 5 13.39 24.55 32.79
C GLY A 5 12.72 23.31 32.20
N SER A 6 12.02 23.42 31.07
CA SER A 6 11.42 22.25 30.42
C SER A 6 12.50 21.37 29.78
N ASN A 7 13.00 20.40 30.53
CA ASN A 7 13.86 19.34 30.01
C ASN A 7 13.02 18.48 29.05
N LEU A 8 13.13 18.77 27.75
CA LEU A 8 12.52 17.96 26.69
C LEU A 8 13.09 16.54 26.75
N ALA A 9 12.31 15.59 27.25
CA ALA A 9 12.66 14.18 27.25
C ALA A 9 12.78 13.69 25.78
N ARG A 10 14.02 13.46 25.31
CA ARG A 10 14.27 12.88 23.98
C ARG A 10 14.11 11.37 24.04
N SER A 11 13.04 10.84 23.46
CA SER A 11 12.93 9.40 23.21
C SER A 11 13.64 9.06 21.89
N ARG A 12 14.40 7.95 21.88
CA ARG A 12 15.08 7.48 20.68
C ARG A 12 14.07 6.69 19.83
N VAL A 13 13.50 7.33 18.80
CA VAL A 13 12.62 6.66 17.85
C VAL A 13 13.44 5.71 16.99
N HIS A 14 13.20 4.41 17.14
CA HIS A 14 13.92 3.39 16.39
C HIS A 14 13.40 3.33 14.96
N ARG A 15 14.31 3.44 13.99
CA ARG A 15 14.02 3.44 12.54
C ARG A 15 13.29 2.18 12.06
N ALA A 16 13.29 1.10 12.86
CA ALA A 16 12.54 -0.11 12.59
C ALA A 16 11.01 0.11 12.67
N LEU A 17 10.53 1.03 13.52
CA LEU A 17 9.09 1.32 13.63
C LEU A 17 8.54 2.14 12.46
N SER A 18 9.39 2.88 11.76
CA SER A 18 8.94 3.79 10.68
C SER A 18 9.09 3.19 9.29
N ARG A 19 9.75 2.03 9.13
CA ARG A 19 9.98 1.42 7.82
C ARG A 19 8.75 0.61 7.39
N PRO A 20 8.21 0.86 6.18
CA PRO A 20 7.18 0.01 5.61
C PRO A 20 7.70 -1.42 5.49
N ASN A 21 6.92 -2.40 5.97
CA ASN A 21 7.28 -3.82 5.87
C ASN A 21 6.97 -4.34 4.45
N LEU A 22 7.90 -4.08 3.52
CA LEU A 22 7.85 -4.55 2.14
C LEU A 22 8.29 -6.01 2.08
N LEU A 23 7.52 -6.86 1.39
CA LEU A 23 7.85 -8.27 1.19
C LEU A 23 8.28 -8.47 -0.27
N MET A 24 9.49 -9.01 -0.49
CA MET A 24 10.12 -9.13 -1.82
C MET A 24 10.25 -7.80 -2.60
N GLY A 25 10.32 -6.67 -1.89
CA GLY A 25 10.42 -5.34 -2.52
C GLY A 25 9.10 -4.83 -3.11
N ALA A 26 7.97 -5.42 -2.70
CA ALA A 26 6.61 -5.00 -3.02
C ALA A 26 5.71 -5.00 -1.76
N ASP A 27 4.52 -4.43 -1.87
CA ASP A 27 3.52 -4.49 -0.79
C ASP A 27 3.11 -5.94 -0.50
N ARG A 28 3.35 -6.39 0.74
CA ARG A 28 3.07 -7.77 1.19
C ARG A 28 1.67 -8.24 0.84
N GLU A 29 0.66 -7.43 1.18
CA GLU A 29 -0.74 -7.79 0.98
C GLU A 29 -1.09 -7.95 -0.49
N LEU A 30 -0.54 -7.11 -1.38
CA LEU A 30 -0.81 -7.19 -2.82
C LEU A 30 -0.18 -8.44 -3.42
N VAL A 31 1.07 -8.75 -3.07
CA VAL A 31 1.76 -9.96 -3.54
C VAL A 31 1.01 -11.22 -3.09
N LEU A 32 0.59 -11.26 -1.81
CA LEU A 32 -0.17 -12.39 -1.27
C LEU A 32 -1.54 -12.55 -1.94
N LEU A 33 -2.27 -11.45 -2.17
CA LEU A 33 -3.56 -11.48 -2.86
C LEU A 33 -3.41 -11.95 -4.32
N THR A 34 -2.42 -11.44 -5.06
CA THR A 34 -2.19 -11.88 -6.44
C THR A 34 -1.71 -13.33 -6.53
N GLY A 35 -0.91 -13.78 -5.55
CA GLY A 35 -0.49 -15.18 -5.45
C GLY A 35 -1.66 -16.10 -5.16
N LEU A 36 -2.51 -15.72 -4.21
CA LEU A 36 -3.74 -16.47 -3.90
C LEU A 36 -4.67 -16.54 -5.11
N ALA A 37 -4.89 -15.42 -5.81
CA ALA A 37 -5.72 -15.38 -7.02
C ALA A 37 -5.16 -16.27 -8.14
N ALA A 38 -3.84 -16.26 -8.35
CA ALA A 38 -3.18 -17.14 -9.32
C ALA A 38 -3.34 -18.61 -8.95
N VAL A 39 -3.15 -18.97 -7.68
CA VAL A 39 -3.37 -20.35 -7.20
C VAL A 39 -4.82 -20.77 -7.43
N ILE A 40 -5.80 -19.94 -7.08
CA ILE A 40 -7.22 -20.20 -7.31
C ILE A 40 -7.48 -20.41 -8.81
N LEU A 41 -6.95 -19.56 -9.69
CA LEU A 41 -7.10 -19.70 -11.14
C LEU A 41 -6.60 -21.05 -11.64
N ILE A 42 -5.44 -21.51 -11.16
CA ILE A 42 -4.85 -22.79 -11.55
C ILE A 42 -5.74 -23.96 -11.08
N PHE A 43 -6.21 -23.91 -9.83
CA PHE A 43 -7.05 -24.95 -9.25
C PHE A 43 -8.47 -24.99 -9.82
N VAL A 44 -9.03 -23.85 -10.25
CA VAL A 44 -10.36 -23.81 -10.86
C VAL A 44 -10.37 -24.48 -12.24
N VAL A 45 -9.32 -24.27 -13.03
CA VAL A 45 -9.27 -24.77 -14.41
C VAL A 45 -8.68 -26.19 -14.50
N LEU A 46 -7.76 -26.58 -13.59
CA LEU A 46 -7.11 -27.90 -13.55
C LEU A 46 -6.45 -28.35 -14.87
N THR A 47 -6.07 -27.42 -15.75
CA THR A 47 -5.34 -27.72 -16.99
C THR A 47 -3.88 -27.27 -16.91
N TRP A 48 -3.01 -27.96 -17.63
CA TRP A 48 -1.58 -27.59 -17.69
C TRP A 48 -1.37 -26.21 -18.31
N TYR A 49 -2.19 -25.82 -19.28
CA TYR A 49 -2.19 -24.48 -19.86
C TYR A 49 -2.51 -23.41 -18.81
N ALA A 50 -3.51 -23.66 -17.96
CA ALA A 50 -3.86 -22.74 -16.87
C ALA A 50 -2.76 -22.62 -15.83
N ALA A 51 -2.04 -23.71 -15.53
CA ALA A 51 -0.86 -23.67 -14.66
C ALA A 51 0.22 -22.74 -15.24
N LEU A 52 0.58 -22.91 -16.51
CA LEU A 52 1.57 -22.06 -17.18
C LEU A 52 1.11 -20.59 -17.23
N PHE A 53 -0.14 -20.35 -17.59
CA PHE A 53 -0.70 -19.01 -17.71
C PHE A 53 -0.82 -18.32 -16.35
N GLY A 54 -1.24 -19.05 -15.31
CA GLY A 54 -1.35 -18.55 -13.94
C GLY A 54 0.02 -18.15 -13.37
N VAL A 55 1.05 -18.97 -13.58
CA VAL A 55 2.43 -18.63 -13.17
C VAL A 55 2.95 -17.42 -13.95
N ALA A 56 2.73 -17.36 -15.26
CA ALA A 56 3.15 -16.22 -16.09
C ALA A 56 2.49 -14.91 -15.63
N ILE A 57 1.16 -14.92 -15.43
CA ILE A 57 0.41 -13.76 -14.91
C ILE A 57 0.95 -13.37 -13.54
N TRP A 58 1.18 -14.33 -12.65
CA TRP A 58 1.66 -14.03 -11.30
C TRP A 58 3.04 -13.37 -11.31
N LEU A 59 3.98 -13.88 -12.12
CA LEU A 59 5.30 -13.26 -12.26
C LEU A 59 5.22 -11.84 -12.81
N VAL A 60 4.38 -11.60 -13.82
CA VAL A 60 4.15 -10.25 -14.38
C VAL A 60 3.55 -9.31 -13.33
N ALA A 61 2.56 -9.79 -12.57
CA ALA A 61 1.93 -9.03 -11.50
C ALA A 61 2.95 -8.67 -10.40
N VAL A 62 3.76 -9.62 -9.96
CA VAL A 62 4.82 -9.37 -8.96
C VAL A 62 5.87 -8.40 -9.50
N ALA A 63 6.28 -8.52 -10.77
CA ALA A 63 7.22 -7.59 -11.39
C ALA A 63 6.67 -6.16 -11.43
N ALA A 64 5.40 -5.99 -11.82
CA ALA A 64 4.73 -4.69 -11.82
C ALA A 64 4.62 -4.10 -10.41
N LEU A 65 4.21 -4.90 -9.42
CA LEU A 65 4.14 -4.49 -8.02
C LEU A 65 5.52 -4.09 -7.46
N ARG A 66 6.58 -4.79 -7.86
CA ARG A 66 7.96 -4.46 -7.48
C ARG A 66 8.43 -3.15 -8.11
N MET A 67 8.07 -2.88 -9.37
CA MET A 67 8.35 -1.60 -10.01
C MET A 67 7.62 -0.45 -9.30
N MET A 68 6.35 -0.65 -8.94
CA MET A 68 5.55 0.32 -8.21
C MET A 68 6.14 0.66 -6.83
N ALA A 69 6.52 -0.36 -6.06
CA ALA A 69 7.12 -0.18 -4.74
C ALA A 69 8.54 0.41 -4.78
N LYS A 70 9.27 0.24 -5.90
CA LYS A 70 10.55 0.94 -6.12
C LYS A 70 10.36 2.44 -6.30
N SER A 71 9.24 2.88 -6.89
CA SER A 71 8.92 4.29 -7.09
C SER A 71 8.39 4.95 -5.83
N ASP A 72 7.40 4.34 -5.17
CA ASP A 72 6.88 4.83 -3.89
C ASP A 72 6.31 3.66 -3.05
N PRO A 73 6.94 3.32 -1.90
CA PRO A 73 6.45 2.31 -0.97
C PRO A 73 5.07 2.58 -0.36
N LEU A 74 4.60 3.83 -0.39
CA LEU A 74 3.32 4.24 0.19
C LEU A 74 2.24 4.52 -0.86
N MET A 75 2.54 4.25 -2.14
CA MET A 75 1.69 4.57 -3.28
C MET A 75 0.28 4.01 -3.14
N ARG A 76 0.12 2.80 -2.58
CA ARG A 76 -1.20 2.22 -2.27
C ARG A 76 -2.02 3.10 -1.34
N ARG A 77 -1.44 3.58 -0.24
CA ARG A 77 -2.18 4.40 0.74
C ARG A 77 -2.57 5.74 0.14
N VAL A 78 -1.69 6.34 -0.65
CA VAL A 78 -1.97 7.58 -1.38
C VAL A 78 -3.07 7.36 -2.42
N TYR A 79 -3.01 6.25 -3.16
CA TYR A 79 -4.01 5.91 -4.17
C TYR A 79 -5.40 5.66 -3.56
N LEU A 80 -5.49 4.87 -2.48
CA LEU A 80 -6.76 4.64 -1.78
C LEU A 80 -7.34 5.95 -1.23
N ARG A 81 -6.49 6.85 -0.73
CA ARG A 81 -6.91 8.18 -0.28
C ARG A 81 -7.38 9.04 -1.46
N HIS A 82 -6.68 8.99 -2.59
CA HIS A 82 -7.06 9.71 -3.80
C HIS A 82 -8.42 9.26 -4.34
N VAL A 83 -8.67 7.95 -4.38
CA VAL A 83 -9.99 7.40 -4.78
C VAL A 83 -11.09 7.80 -3.81
N SER A 84 -10.77 7.90 -2.51
CA SER A 84 -11.72 8.36 -1.50
C SER A 84 -12.00 9.86 -1.56
N TYR A 85 -11.22 10.65 -2.29
CA TYR A 85 -11.45 12.08 -2.38
C TYR A 85 -12.63 12.41 -3.30
N ARG A 86 -13.43 13.41 -2.90
CA ARG A 86 -14.48 13.95 -3.77
C ARG A 86 -13.86 14.75 -4.92
N SER A 87 -14.55 14.74 -6.05
CA SER A 87 -14.20 15.56 -7.23
C SER A 87 -14.14 17.06 -6.91
N HIS A 88 -14.96 17.51 -5.97
CA HIS A 88 -14.98 18.90 -5.53
C HIS A 88 -15.18 19.00 -4.02
N TYR A 89 -14.23 19.67 -3.36
CA TYR A 89 -14.36 20.12 -1.99
C TYR A 89 -14.78 21.58 -2.01
N ARG A 90 -15.92 21.88 -1.38
CA ARG A 90 -16.36 23.27 -1.21
C ARG A 90 -15.35 24.00 -0.32
N PRO A 91 -14.99 25.26 -0.62
CA PRO A 91 -14.08 26.05 0.21
C PRO A 91 -14.81 26.56 1.46
N THR A 92 -15.28 25.63 2.30
CA THR A 92 -15.91 25.93 3.58
C THR A 92 -14.87 25.71 4.67
N SER A 93 -14.68 26.70 5.54
CA SER A 93 -13.75 26.60 6.67
C SER A 93 -14.12 25.52 7.69
N THR A 94 -15.39 25.09 7.72
CA THR A 94 -15.90 24.09 8.66
C THR A 94 -16.70 22.97 7.96
N PRO A 95 -16.46 21.68 8.30
CA PRO A 95 -17.16 20.54 7.68
C PRO A 95 -18.67 20.50 7.94
N TRP A 96 -19.13 21.20 8.99
CA TRP A 96 -20.47 21.06 9.57
C TRP A 96 -21.43 22.19 9.18
N ARG A 97 -21.01 23.13 8.33
CA ARG A 97 -21.87 24.23 7.91
C ARG A 97 -22.92 23.71 6.93
N LYS A 98 -24.09 23.37 7.46
CA LYS A 98 -25.31 23.18 6.67
C LYS A 98 -25.76 24.54 6.13
N PHE A 99 -26.13 24.57 4.86
CA PHE A 99 -26.90 25.67 4.29
C PHE A 99 -28.37 25.40 4.58
#